data_AF-A0A3P3ZQS2-F1
#
_entry.id   AF-A0A3P3ZQS2-F1
#
_cell.length_a   1.000
_cell.length_b   1.000
_cell.length_c   1.000
_cell.angle_alpha   90.00
_cell.angle_beta   90.00
_cell.angle_gamma   90.00
#
_symmetry.space_group_name_H-M   'P 1'
#
loop_
_entity.id
_entity.type
_entity.pdbx_description
1 polymer ?
#
loop_
_entity_poly.entity_id
_entity_poly.type
_entity_poly.pdbx_seq_one_letter_code
_entity_poly.pdbx_strand_id
1 'polypeptide(L)'
;MDFGVSVNLPARHLHTPGFSEFIGRMMQRYPTDLVPDFELEVLESVALWDIPQVTQAMEACRQHGVSFAIDDFGTGYASLDYLRRLPVSVIKIDQSFVQDMLTDREDFAIVEVVINLAEVFRKEAIAEGVETEEQGLALIFLGCTQAQGFGIARPMPAPQVADWCRQYQPPLSWQKASKNPPARLSSRPDKIDWSQYTLGSEN
;
A
#
# COMPACT_ATOMS: atom_id res chain seq x y z
N MET A 1 -14.78 0.36 14.98
CA MET A 1 -13.83 -0.23 14.03
C MET A 1 -13.23 0.94 13.30
N ASP A 2 -11.92 1.08 13.39
CA ASP A 2 -11.17 2.15 12.74
C ASP A 2 -10.52 1.51 11.52
N PHE A 3 -10.98 1.86 10.31
CA PHE A 3 -10.40 1.35 9.08
C PHE A 3 -10.42 2.46 8.03
N GLY A 4 -9.31 2.58 7.29
CA GLY A 4 -9.22 3.51 6.18
C GLY A 4 -10.00 3.03 4.96
N VAL A 5 -10.38 3.98 4.10
CA VAL A 5 -11.01 3.73 2.81
C VAL A 5 -10.22 4.43 1.74
N SER A 6 -9.63 3.64 0.84
CA SER A 6 -8.87 4.14 -0.30
C SER A 6 -9.74 4.11 -1.57
N VAL A 7 -9.63 5.15 -2.40
CA VAL A 7 -10.35 5.26 -3.67
C VAL A 7 -9.41 5.70 -4.78
N ASN A 8 -9.45 4.95 -5.87
CA ASN A 8 -8.75 5.27 -7.11
C ASN A 8 -9.16 6.64 -7.68
N LEU A 9 -8.17 7.50 -7.92
CA LEU A 9 -8.32 8.85 -8.45
C LEU A 9 -7.60 9.00 -9.80
N PRO A 10 -8.35 9.14 -10.91
CA PRO A 10 -7.75 9.49 -12.19
C PRO A 10 -7.06 10.87 -12.15
N ALA A 11 -5.81 10.91 -12.65
CA ALA A 11 -4.93 12.09 -12.76
C ALA A 11 -5.63 13.42 -13.04
N ARG A 12 -6.45 13.42 -14.09
CA ARG A 12 -7.13 14.59 -14.65
C ARG A 12 -7.96 15.36 -13.62
N HIS A 13 -8.41 14.70 -12.56
CA HIS A 13 -9.20 15.35 -11.51
C HIS A 13 -8.36 16.33 -10.69
N LEU A 14 -7.08 16.06 -10.46
CA LEU A 14 -6.17 17.00 -9.79
C LEU A 14 -5.89 18.26 -10.61
N HIS A 15 -6.04 18.18 -11.94
CA HIS A 15 -5.97 19.34 -12.82
C HIS A 15 -7.32 20.05 -13.01
N THR A 16 -8.41 19.49 -12.47
CA THR A 16 -9.75 20.06 -12.66
C THR A 16 -9.96 21.22 -11.68
N PRO A 17 -10.23 22.45 -12.15
CA PRO A 17 -10.54 23.57 -11.28
C PRO A 17 -11.73 23.23 -10.36
N GLY A 18 -11.61 23.53 -9.08
CA GLY A 18 -12.67 23.27 -8.10
C GLY A 18 -12.66 21.86 -7.48
N PHE A 19 -11.67 21.01 -7.80
CA PHE A 19 -11.62 19.64 -7.29
C PHE A 19 -11.43 19.57 -5.78
N SER A 20 -10.52 20.38 -5.21
CA SER A 20 -10.34 20.44 -3.75
C SER A 20 -11.63 20.86 -3.04
N GLU A 21 -12.33 21.86 -3.57
CA GLU A 21 -13.60 22.33 -3.02
C GLU A 21 -14.69 21.27 -3.16
N PHE A 22 -14.66 20.45 -4.21
CA PHE A 22 -15.54 19.30 -4.35
C PHE A 22 -15.28 18.27 -3.26
N ILE A 23 -14.02 17.91 -3.00
CA ILE A 23 -13.63 17.03 -1.89
C ILE A 23 -14.10 17.63 -0.56
N GLY A 24 -13.81 18.91 -0.30
CA GLY A 24 -14.23 19.59 0.93
C GLY A 24 -15.75 19.53 1.16
N ARG A 25 -16.56 19.78 0.12
CA ARG A 25 -18.03 19.65 0.22
C ARG A 25 -18.49 18.21 0.47
N MET A 26 -17.81 17.23 -0.10
CA MET A 26 -18.12 15.82 0.10
C MET A 26 -17.81 15.39 1.54
N MET A 27 -16.63 15.76 2.05
CA MET A 27 -16.20 15.44 3.42
C MET A 27 -17.13 16.10 4.46
N GLN A 28 -17.57 17.34 4.23
CA GLN A 28 -18.52 18.05 5.10
C GLN A 28 -19.93 17.43 5.15
N ARG A 29 -20.27 16.52 4.22
CA ARG A 29 -21.58 15.86 4.20
C ARG A 29 -21.70 14.79 5.29
N TYR A 30 -20.59 14.34 5.85
CA TYR A 30 -20.53 13.33 6.89
C TYR A 30 -19.98 13.92 8.20
N PRO A 31 -20.43 13.46 9.37
CA PRO A 31 -19.83 13.84 10.65
C PRO A 31 -18.34 13.47 10.67
N THR A 32 -17.49 14.37 11.14
CA THR A 32 -16.02 14.19 11.21
C THR A 32 -15.62 12.90 11.94
N ASP A 33 -16.38 12.52 12.95
CA ASP A 33 -16.13 11.36 13.80
C ASP A 33 -16.52 10.03 13.11
N LEU A 34 -17.14 10.12 11.93
CA LEU A 34 -17.56 9.00 11.08
C LEU A 34 -16.83 8.98 9.74
N VAL A 35 -15.97 9.98 9.48
CA VAL A 35 -15.13 9.99 8.30
C VAL A 35 -13.96 9.04 8.59
N PRO A 36 -13.89 7.86 7.94
CA PRO A 36 -12.71 7.01 8.04
C PRO A 36 -11.50 7.76 7.49
N ASP A 37 -10.29 7.30 7.82
CA ASP A 37 -9.08 7.73 7.09
C ASP A 37 -9.32 7.53 5.59
N PHE A 38 -9.57 8.64 4.87
CA PHE A 38 -9.96 8.60 3.47
C PHE A 38 -8.74 8.91 2.61
N GLU A 39 -8.38 7.97 1.76
CA GLU A 39 -7.18 8.04 0.94
C GLU A 39 -7.54 8.07 -0.54
N LEU A 40 -6.89 8.95 -1.30
CA LEU A 40 -7.01 8.98 -2.75
C LEU A 40 -5.75 8.36 -3.39
N GLU A 41 -5.95 7.33 -4.19
CA GLU A 41 -4.88 6.59 -4.85
C GLU A 41 -4.66 7.18 -6.24
N VAL A 42 -3.44 7.64 -6.53
CA VAL A 42 -3.09 8.16 -7.85
C VAL A 42 -2.06 7.25 -8.50
N LEU A 43 -2.29 6.88 -9.77
CA LEU A 43 -1.32 6.10 -10.54
C LEU A 43 0.05 6.80 -10.59
N GLU A 44 1.12 6.03 -10.63
CA GLU A 44 2.49 6.53 -10.80
C GLU A 44 2.63 7.48 -12.00
N SER A 45 1.95 7.20 -13.12
CA SER A 45 2.04 8.02 -14.35
C SER A 45 1.47 9.44 -14.22
N VAL A 46 0.54 9.66 -13.27
CA VAL A 46 -0.06 10.98 -12.97
C VAL A 46 1.01 11.98 -12.56
N ALA A 47 2.06 11.48 -11.94
CA ALA A 47 3.25 12.21 -11.55
C ALA A 47 3.84 13.08 -12.62
N LEU A 48 3.82 12.66 -13.87
CA LEU A 48 4.82 13.16 -14.80
C LEU A 48 4.44 14.50 -15.43
N TRP A 49 3.21 14.96 -15.20
CA TRP A 49 2.63 16.15 -15.84
C TRP A 49 2.32 17.23 -14.79
N ASP A 50 3.27 18.14 -14.56
CA ASP A 50 3.15 19.35 -13.70
C ASP A 50 3.13 19.10 -12.17
N ILE A 51 4.30 18.74 -11.60
CA ILE A 51 4.49 18.52 -10.16
C ILE A 51 3.99 19.67 -9.29
N PRO A 52 4.35 20.94 -9.56
CA PRO A 52 3.89 22.04 -8.73
C PRO A 52 2.36 22.10 -8.64
N GLN A 53 1.66 21.93 -9.77
CA GLN A 53 0.20 21.97 -9.79
C GLN A 53 -0.42 20.78 -9.04
N VAL A 54 0.08 19.56 -9.29
CA VAL A 54 -0.41 18.33 -8.62
C VAL A 54 -0.19 18.40 -7.11
N THR A 55 1.02 18.79 -6.67
CA THR A 55 1.34 18.97 -5.25
C THR A 55 0.42 20.01 -4.61
N GLN A 56 0.16 21.15 -5.28
CA GLN A 56 -0.73 22.17 -4.75
C GLN A 56 -2.16 21.66 -4.59
N ALA A 57 -2.68 20.93 -5.58
CA ALA A 57 -4.03 20.37 -5.53
C ALA A 57 -4.17 19.31 -4.42
N MET A 58 -3.16 18.44 -4.25
CA MET A 58 -3.14 17.45 -3.18
C MET A 58 -3.07 18.11 -1.79
N GLU A 59 -2.21 19.13 -1.60
CA GLU A 59 -2.14 19.86 -0.33
C GLU A 59 -3.45 20.55 0.01
N ALA A 60 -4.15 21.13 -0.98
CA ALA A 60 -5.48 21.68 -0.77
C ALA A 60 -6.48 20.61 -0.33
N CYS A 61 -6.45 19.42 -0.93
CA CYS A 61 -7.31 18.30 -0.53
C CYS A 61 -6.97 17.79 0.89
N ARG A 62 -5.68 17.78 1.27
CA ARG A 62 -5.22 17.40 2.62
C ARG A 62 -5.78 18.31 3.72
N GLN A 63 -6.01 19.59 3.41
CA GLN A 63 -6.68 20.52 4.33
C GLN A 63 -8.14 20.10 4.65
N HIS A 64 -8.72 19.21 3.85
CA HIS A 64 -10.05 18.62 4.08
C HIS A 64 -9.99 17.24 4.77
N GLY A 65 -8.81 16.81 5.23
CA GLY A 65 -8.64 15.55 5.97
C GLY A 65 -8.47 14.32 5.09
N VAL A 66 -8.06 14.49 3.82
CA VAL A 66 -7.85 13.39 2.86
C VAL A 66 -6.36 13.12 2.69
N SER A 67 -5.93 11.85 2.71
CA SER A 67 -4.56 11.44 2.41
C SER A 67 -4.42 11.01 0.94
N PHE A 68 -3.18 10.75 0.52
CA PHE A 68 -2.89 10.30 -0.84
C PHE A 68 -1.90 9.14 -0.83
N ALA A 69 -2.14 8.17 -1.70
CA ALA A 69 -1.22 7.09 -2.03
C ALA A 69 -0.76 7.20 -3.48
N ILE A 70 0.45 6.72 -3.76
CA ILE A 70 0.85 6.40 -5.14
C ILE A 70 0.54 4.94 -5.40
N ASP A 71 -0.19 4.68 -6.48
CA ASP A 71 -0.62 3.37 -6.95
C ASP A 71 0.26 2.86 -8.10
N ASP A 72 0.31 1.54 -8.28
CA ASP A 72 1.10 0.83 -9.32
C ASP A 72 2.59 1.22 -9.37
N PHE A 73 3.21 1.50 -8.21
CA PHE A 73 4.59 2.01 -8.18
C PHE A 73 5.59 0.95 -8.62
N GLY A 74 6.49 1.34 -9.53
CA GLY A 74 7.53 0.50 -10.13
C GLY A 74 7.26 0.17 -11.61
N THR A 75 6.06 0.46 -12.11
CA THR A 75 5.66 0.20 -13.51
C THR A 75 5.94 1.39 -14.44
N GLY A 76 6.21 2.57 -13.88
CA GLY A 76 6.41 3.81 -14.63
C GLY A 76 7.81 4.41 -14.51
N TYR A 77 7.87 5.74 -14.64
CA TYR A 77 9.11 6.53 -14.65
C TYR A 77 9.18 7.55 -13.50
N ALA A 78 8.51 7.32 -12.37
CA ALA A 78 8.55 8.21 -11.23
C ALA A 78 9.99 8.40 -10.75
N SER A 79 10.49 9.63 -10.89
CA SER A 79 11.80 9.98 -10.36
C SER A 79 11.79 10.00 -8.83
N LEU A 80 12.93 9.75 -8.19
CA LEU A 80 13.08 9.92 -6.74
C LEU A 80 12.75 11.36 -6.28
N ASP A 81 13.03 12.37 -7.12
CA ASP A 81 12.68 13.75 -6.81
C ASP A 81 11.15 13.97 -6.79
N TYR A 82 10.41 13.25 -7.63
CA TYR A 82 8.96 13.26 -7.62
C TYR A 82 8.41 12.71 -6.30
N LEU A 83 8.82 11.49 -5.94
CA LEU A 83 8.38 10.83 -4.73
C LEU A 83 8.68 11.67 -3.46
N ARG A 84 9.82 12.37 -3.46
CA ARG A 84 10.23 13.28 -2.40
C ARG A 84 9.33 14.51 -2.25
N ARG A 85 8.79 15.05 -3.35
CA ARG A 85 8.01 16.30 -3.37
C ARG A 85 6.51 16.09 -3.20
N LEU A 86 6.01 14.91 -3.55
CA LEU A 86 4.60 14.63 -3.40
C LEU A 86 4.16 14.54 -1.94
N PRO A 87 2.99 15.11 -1.59
CA PRO A 87 2.40 15.02 -0.27
C PRO A 87 1.60 13.70 -0.09
N VAL A 88 2.21 12.58 -0.48
CA VAL A 88 1.67 11.21 -0.31
C VAL A 88 2.18 10.58 0.97
N SER A 89 1.32 9.82 1.66
CA SER A 89 1.64 9.04 2.85
C SER A 89 2.05 7.60 2.52
N VAL A 90 1.52 7.06 1.43
CA VAL A 90 1.62 5.64 1.09
C VAL A 90 2.19 5.45 -0.31
N ILE A 91 3.00 4.40 -0.48
CA ILE A 91 3.43 3.85 -1.77
C ILE A 91 2.89 2.42 -1.88
N LYS A 92 2.11 2.15 -2.92
CA LYS A 92 1.55 0.83 -3.20
C LYS A 92 2.43 0.15 -4.24
N ILE A 93 2.97 -1.01 -3.90
CA ILE A 93 3.87 -1.82 -4.73
C ILE A 93 3.01 -2.65 -5.67
N ASP A 94 3.19 -2.46 -6.98
CA ASP A 94 2.36 -3.12 -7.99
C ASP A 94 2.37 -4.65 -7.85
N GLN A 95 1.18 -5.24 -8.05
CA GLN A 95 0.97 -6.69 -7.92
C GLN A 95 1.83 -7.53 -8.87
N SER A 96 2.22 -7.00 -10.04
CA SER A 96 3.03 -7.72 -11.01
C SER A 96 4.40 -8.11 -10.43
N PHE A 97 4.98 -7.26 -9.58
CA PHE A 97 6.22 -7.59 -8.87
C PHE A 97 5.97 -8.55 -7.71
N VAL A 98 4.90 -8.34 -6.94
CA VAL A 98 4.61 -9.15 -5.74
C VAL A 98 4.24 -10.59 -6.09
N GLN A 99 3.58 -10.82 -7.22
CA GLN A 99 3.18 -12.15 -7.67
C GLN A 99 4.38 -13.08 -7.87
N ASP A 100 5.42 -12.58 -8.55
CA ASP A 100 6.57 -13.39 -8.98
C ASP A 100 7.82 -13.23 -8.10
N MET A 101 7.82 -12.33 -7.09
CA MET A 101 9.00 -12.03 -6.24
C MET A 101 9.65 -13.22 -5.51
N LEU A 102 8.95 -14.35 -5.36
CA LEU A 102 9.53 -15.54 -4.73
C LEU A 102 10.40 -16.36 -5.70
N THR A 103 10.19 -16.17 -7.00
CA THR A 103 10.82 -16.95 -8.07
C THR A 103 11.62 -16.11 -9.05
N ASP A 104 11.22 -14.86 -9.27
CA ASP A 104 11.91 -13.89 -10.10
C ASP A 104 12.78 -12.95 -9.26
N ARG A 105 14.03 -12.79 -9.69
CA ARG A 105 15.04 -12.00 -8.96
C ARG A 105 14.93 -10.51 -9.21
N GLU A 106 14.46 -10.11 -10.38
CA GLU A 106 14.23 -8.73 -10.75
C GLU A 106 13.03 -8.20 -9.97
N ASP A 107 11.93 -8.95 -9.93
CA ASP A 107 10.73 -8.57 -9.19
C ASP A 107 11.00 -8.46 -7.68
N PHE A 108 11.74 -9.42 -7.11
CA PHE A 108 12.18 -9.31 -5.71
C PHE A 108 13.00 -8.06 -5.44
N ALA A 109 13.95 -7.74 -6.32
CA ALA A 109 14.80 -6.56 -6.16
C ALA A 109 13.98 -5.27 -6.27
N ILE A 110 12.97 -5.23 -7.13
CA ILE A 110 12.05 -4.10 -7.24
C ILE A 110 11.25 -3.93 -5.94
N VAL A 111 10.62 -5.00 -5.43
CA VAL A 111 9.91 -4.98 -4.15
C VAL A 111 10.81 -4.48 -3.01
N GLU A 112 12.03 -5.02 -2.88
CA GLU A 112 13.00 -4.60 -1.86
C GLU A 112 13.37 -3.11 -2.00
N VAL A 113 13.62 -2.63 -3.22
CA VAL A 113 13.95 -1.22 -3.46
C VAL A 113 12.78 -0.31 -3.09
N VAL A 114 11.54 -0.65 -3.47
CA VAL A 114 10.38 0.19 -3.16
C VAL A 114 10.12 0.27 -1.66
N ILE A 115 10.25 -0.85 -0.93
CA ILE A 115 10.13 -0.87 0.54
C ILE A 115 11.21 0.03 1.18
N ASN A 116 12.46 -0.05 0.71
CA ASN A 116 13.53 0.81 1.19
C ASN A 116 13.28 2.29 0.89
N LEU A 117 12.75 2.61 -0.30
CA LEU A 117 12.41 3.98 -0.66
C LEU A 117 11.31 4.55 0.24
N ALA A 118 10.26 3.77 0.51
CA ALA A 118 9.20 4.15 1.44
C ALA A 118 9.79 4.49 2.82
N GLU A 119 10.64 3.62 3.35
CA GLU A 119 11.34 3.82 4.64
C GLU A 119 12.18 5.12 4.64
N VAL A 120 13.01 5.32 3.61
CA VAL A 120 13.87 6.52 3.47
C VAL A 120 13.05 7.80 3.43
N PHE A 121 11.93 7.81 2.72
CA PHE A 121 11.04 8.97 2.62
C PHE A 121 10.01 9.06 3.75
N ARG A 122 10.08 8.15 4.74
CA ARG A 122 9.13 8.06 5.87
C ARG A 122 7.68 7.98 5.39
N LYS A 123 7.48 7.16 4.37
CA LYS A 123 6.19 6.79 3.80
C LYS A 123 5.91 5.33 4.16
N GLU A 124 4.65 4.96 4.18
CA GLU A 124 4.23 3.57 4.34
C GLU A 124 4.30 2.85 3.00
N ALA A 125 4.65 1.56 3.03
CA ALA A 125 4.58 0.69 1.86
C ALA A 125 3.42 -0.29 2.03
N ILE A 126 2.61 -0.45 0.98
CA ILE A 126 1.57 -1.48 0.91
C ILE A 126 1.90 -2.38 -0.29
N ALA A 127 2.02 -3.69 -0.06
CA ALA A 127 2.20 -4.64 -1.16
C ALA A 127 0.86 -5.09 -1.74
N GLU A 128 0.70 -5.01 -3.06
CA GLU A 128 -0.53 -5.46 -3.71
C GLU A 128 -0.44 -6.86 -4.27
N GLY A 129 -1.59 -7.54 -4.40
CA GLY A 129 -1.64 -8.88 -4.99
C GLY A 129 -1.00 -9.98 -4.15
N VAL A 130 -0.99 -9.84 -2.82
CA VAL A 130 -0.55 -10.93 -1.92
C VAL A 130 -1.57 -12.07 -1.94
N GLU A 131 -1.17 -13.23 -2.43
CA GLU A 131 -2.02 -14.42 -2.58
C GLU A 131 -1.61 -15.58 -1.66
N THR A 132 -0.33 -15.68 -1.29
CA THR A 132 0.19 -16.81 -0.49
C THR A 132 0.77 -16.38 0.86
N GLU A 133 0.84 -17.34 1.78
CA GLU A 133 1.43 -17.15 3.10
C GLU A 133 2.94 -16.82 3.00
N GLU A 134 3.63 -17.46 2.04
CA GLU A 134 5.04 -17.25 1.76
C GLU A 134 5.33 -15.83 1.25
N GLN A 135 4.46 -15.28 0.39
CA GLN A 135 4.58 -13.90 -0.09
C GLN A 135 4.48 -12.91 1.08
N GLY A 136 3.49 -13.09 1.96
CA GLY A 136 3.33 -12.26 3.15
C GLY A 136 4.53 -12.33 4.11
N LEU A 137 5.11 -13.52 4.30
CA LEU A 137 6.32 -13.69 5.11
C LEU A 137 7.53 -12.96 4.51
N ALA A 138 7.74 -13.09 3.20
CA ALA A 138 8.82 -12.40 2.52
C ALA A 138 8.72 -10.88 2.68
N LEU A 139 7.50 -10.32 2.52
CA LEU A 139 7.23 -8.89 2.72
C LEU A 139 7.53 -8.45 4.16
N ILE A 140 7.06 -9.20 5.16
CA ILE A 140 7.34 -8.89 6.58
C ILE A 140 8.85 -8.89 6.85
N PHE A 141 9.59 -9.83 6.28
CA PHE A 141 11.05 -9.90 6.46
C PHE A 141 11.80 -8.78 5.73
N LEU A 142 11.23 -8.24 4.66
CA LEU A 142 11.74 -7.02 4.00
C LEU A 142 11.41 -5.74 4.78
N GLY A 143 10.44 -5.81 5.71
CA GLY A 143 9.97 -4.68 6.53
C GLY A 143 8.61 -4.12 6.10
N CYS A 144 7.94 -4.75 5.12
CA CYS A 144 6.59 -4.38 4.69
C CYS A 144 5.54 -5.18 5.47
N THR A 145 4.73 -4.49 6.26
CA THR A 145 3.73 -5.11 7.15
C THR A 145 2.29 -4.82 6.75
N GLN A 146 2.10 -4.05 5.67
CA GLN A 146 0.80 -3.76 5.09
C GLN A 146 0.71 -4.39 3.70
N ALA A 147 -0.41 -5.03 3.42
CA ALA A 147 -0.63 -5.72 2.15
C ALA A 147 -2.11 -5.78 1.80
N GLN A 148 -2.39 -5.92 0.51
CA GLN A 148 -3.70 -6.28 -0.02
C GLN A 148 -3.57 -7.45 -0.99
N GLY A 149 -4.60 -8.29 -1.06
CA GLY A 149 -4.66 -9.40 -2.00
C GLY A 149 -5.51 -10.57 -1.51
N PHE A 150 -5.67 -11.57 -2.36
CA PHE A 150 -6.56 -12.70 -2.10
C PHE A 150 -6.13 -13.60 -0.94
N GLY A 151 -4.85 -13.54 -0.54
CA GLY A 151 -4.35 -14.21 0.66
C GLY A 151 -4.89 -13.60 1.96
N ILE A 152 -5.42 -12.37 1.90
CA ILE A 152 -6.09 -11.68 3.01
C ILE A 152 -7.60 -11.77 2.85
N ALA A 153 -8.11 -11.25 1.73
CA ALA A 153 -9.53 -11.27 1.40
C ALA A 153 -9.75 -11.08 -0.09
N ARG A 154 -10.83 -11.70 -0.60
CA ARG A 154 -11.38 -11.31 -1.91
C ARG A 154 -12.22 -10.03 -1.78
N PRO A 155 -12.32 -9.22 -2.86
CA PRO A 155 -13.25 -8.10 -2.90
C PRO A 155 -14.66 -8.55 -2.50
N MET A 156 -15.30 -7.78 -1.62
CA MET A 156 -16.61 -8.11 -1.07
C MET A 156 -17.52 -6.89 -1.05
N PRO A 157 -18.86 -7.08 -1.09
CA PRO A 157 -19.80 -6.00 -0.89
C PRO A 157 -19.63 -5.33 0.47
N ALA A 158 -19.81 -4.00 0.53
CA ALA A 158 -19.66 -3.20 1.75
C ALA A 158 -20.40 -3.78 2.99
N PRO A 159 -21.61 -4.34 2.90
CA PRO A 159 -22.28 -4.94 4.06
C PRO A 159 -21.54 -6.11 4.71
N GLN A 160 -20.62 -6.77 4.00
CA GLN A 160 -19.88 -7.93 4.51
C GLN A 160 -18.59 -7.55 5.23
N VAL A 161 -18.08 -6.33 5.02
CA VAL A 161 -16.77 -5.88 5.54
C VAL A 161 -16.73 -5.93 7.07
N ALA A 162 -17.77 -5.43 7.74
CA ALA A 162 -17.81 -5.39 9.20
C ALA A 162 -17.81 -6.78 9.84
N ASP A 163 -18.46 -7.75 9.22
CA ASP A 163 -18.45 -9.15 9.68
C ASP A 163 -17.09 -9.81 9.42
N TRP A 164 -16.53 -9.59 8.22
CA TRP A 164 -15.22 -10.07 7.87
C TRP A 164 -14.14 -9.53 8.83
N CYS A 165 -14.09 -8.22 9.10
CA CYS A 165 -13.10 -7.62 10.02
C CYS A 165 -13.16 -8.22 11.43
N ARG A 166 -14.35 -8.62 11.91
CA ARG A 166 -14.51 -9.24 13.24
C ARG A 166 -14.00 -10.67 13.30
N GLN A 167 -14.02 -11.37 12.17
CA GLN A 167 -13.69 -12.79 12.08
C GLN A 167 -12.27 -13.04 11.57
N TYR A 168 -11.73 -12.09 10.80
CA TYR A 168 -10.44 -12.22 10.15
C TYR A 168 -9.33 -12.45 11.18
N GLN A 169 -8.50 -13.45 10.90
CA GLN A 169 -7.27 -13.75 11.61
C GLN A 169 -6.18 -13.96 10.55
N PRO A 170 -5.09 -13.19 10.58
CA PRO A 170 -3.98 -13.45 9.68
C PRO A 170 -3.35 -14.82 10.00
N PRO A 171 -2.74 -15.50 9.01
CA PRO A 171 -1.92 -16.68 9.22
C PRO A 171 -0.99 -16.57 10.43
N LEU A 172 -0.85 -17.66 11.19
CA LEU A 172 -0.03 -17.67 12.41
C LEU A 172 1.44 -17.34 12.13
N SER A 173 1.95 -17.71 10.97
CA SER A 173 3.31 -17.38 10.53
C SER A 173 3.51 -15.86 10.43
N TRP A 174 2.56 -15.14 9.82
CA TRP A 174 2.58 -13.68 9.72
C TRP A 174 2.56 -13.06 11.11
N GLN A 175 1.68 -13.53 11.99
CA GLN A 175 1.61 -13.04 13.37
C GLN A 175 2.94 -13.20 14.13
N LYS A 176 3.62 -14.34 13.96
CA LYS A 176 4.91 -14.62 14.60
C LYS A 176 6.00 -13.73 14.00
N ALA A 177 6.07 -13.65 12.68
CA ALA A 177 7.04 -12.85 11.94
C ALA A 177 6.92 -11.35 12.26
N SER A 178 5.70 -10.82 12.39
CA SER A 178 5.50 -9.40 12.74
C SER A 178 5.92 -9.08 14.19
N LYS A 179 5.81 -10.03 15.12
CA LYS A 179 6.21 -9.84 16.53
C LYS A 179 7.72 -9.97 16.73
N ASN A 180 8.33 -10.92 16.05
CA ASN A 180 9.77 -11.20 16.09
C ASN A 180 10.29 -11.21 14.66
N PRO A 181 10.48 -10.04 14.02
CA PRO A 181 11.01 -9.99 12.67
C PRO A 181 12.40 -10.61 12.68
N PRO A 182 12.67 -11.62 11.83
CA PRO A 182 14.01 -12.15 11.69
C PRO A 182 14.94 -11.06 11.13
N ALA A 183 16.25 -11.30 11.19
CA ALA A 183 17.21 -10.44 10.51
C ALA A 183 16.77 -10.24 9.05
N ARG A 184 16.74 -8.97 8.59
CA ARG A 184 16.32 -8.62 7.23
C ARG A 184 16.99 -9.58 6.25
N LEU A 185 16.20 -10.10 5.31
CA LEU A 185 16.64 -11.10 4.34
C LEU A 185 18.00 -10.73 3.73
N SER A 186 19.08 -11.32 4.26
CA SER A 186 20.43 -11.16 3.69
C SER A 186 20.67 -12.15 2.55
N SER A 187 19.71 -13.02 2.28
CA SER A 187 19.78 -14.17 1.39
C SER A 187 18.58 -14.17 0.45
N ARG A 188 18.79 -14.70 -0.75
CA ARG A 188 17.80 -14.64 -1.84
C ARG A 188 16.54 -15.46 -1.51
N PRO A 189 15.33 -15.02 -1.90
CA PRO A 189 14.08 -15.72 -1.59
C PRO A 189 13.99 -17.12 -2.19
N ASP A 190 14.55 -17.30 -3.40
CA ASP A 190 14.59 -18.56 -4.13
C ASP A 190 15.39 -19.65 -3.41
N LYS A 191 16.20 -19.27 -2.42
CA LYS A 191 17.02 -20.18 -1.62
C LYS A 191 16.47 -20.41 -0.22
N ILE A 192 15.34 -19.79 0.11
CA ILE A 192 14.71 -19.93 1.42
C ILE A 192 13.65 -21.00 1.32
N ASP A 193 13.77 -21.99 2.20
CA ASP A 193 12.72 -22.97 2.41
C ASP A 193 11.62 -22.34 3.27
N TRP A 194 10.67 -21.67 2.60
CA TRP A 194 9.56 -20.99 3.26
C TRP A 194 8.66 -21.93 4.05
N SER A 195 8.65 -23.22 3.73
CA SER A 195 7.86 -24.23 4.44
C SER A 195 8.22 -24.31 5.94
N GLN A 196 9.45 -23.96 6.31
CA GLN A 196 9.91 -23.92 7.70
C GLN A 196 9.24 -22.81 8.52
N TYR A 197 8.67 -21.82 7.85
CA TYR A 197 7.99 -20.68 8.47
C TYR A 197 6.47 -20.78 8.37
N THR A 198 5.92 -21.53 7.41
CA THR A 198 4.48 -21.71 7.19
C THR A 198 3.91 -22.97 7.83
N LEU A 199 4.72 -24.01 8.05
CA LEU A 199 4.27 -25.18 8.81
C LEU A 199 4.14 -24.82 10.29
N GLY A 200 2.94 -25.04 10.81
CA GLY A 200 2.60 -24.82 12.21
C GLY A 200 3.69 -25.35 13.14
N SER A 201 4.07 -24.53 14.10
CA SER A 201 4.76 -25.01 15.30
C SER A 201 3.90 -26.09 15.93
N GLU A 202 4.16 -27.36 15.61
CA GLU A 202 3.88 -28.44 16.54
C GLU A 202 4.90 -28.32 17.67
N ASN A 203 4.48 -27.58 18.71
CA ASN A 203 4.58 -27.91 20.13
C ASN A 203 4.03 -26.75 20.97
#